data_AF-A0A525JKI8-F1
#
_entry.id   AF-A0A525JKI8-F1
#
_cell.length_a   1.000
_cell.length_b   1.000
_cell.length_c   1.000
_cell.angle_alpha   90.00
_cell.angle_beta   90.00
_cell.angle_gamma   90.00
#
_symmetry.space_group_name_H-M   'P 1'
#
loop_
_entity.id
_entity.type
_entity.pdbx_description
1 polymer ?
#
loop_
_entity_poly.entity_id
_entity_poly.type
_entity_poly.pdbx_seq_one_letter_code
_entity_poly.pdbx_strand_id
1 'polypeptide(L)'
;MPSPRVVQRWAAQRGSFGRALREAREAAGLNLRGGARSSYDPEVAEAICARLCAGELVKTVMRDPEMPGYSTFYRWLRDVPAFRQAVAMARDIQGLTIAEDGWEDACAVTPETAFATKVKLEHLRWYAAKLAPRKYGPMRPREVGGADGGGHSVLHVYAKKFVTCGPGGGDGPDGEGRWSAEPAQHLYSMIPAGERGGRGGERLPPPAAVREPASTRGPDATWAARGGAVEVERDGPEGEADDGWDDYWA
;
A
#
# COMPACT_ATOMS: atom_id res chain seq x y z
N MET A 1 -41.32 29.66 19.92
CA MET A 1 -41.11 28.37 20.59
C MET A 1 -39.96 28.50 21.60
N PRO A 2 -40.03 27.85 22.78
CA PRO A 2 -38.92 27.84 23.74
C PRO A 2 -37.69 27.12 23.15
N SER A 3 -36.49 27.55 23.53
CA SER A 3 -35.25 26.95 23.03
C SER A 3 -35.01 25.55 23.63
N PRO A 4 -34.25 24.67 22.94
CA PRO A 4 -33.99 23.30 23.43
C PRO A 4 -33.38 23.26 24.85
N ARG A 5 -32.54 24.24 25.20
CA ARG A 5 -31.94 24.37 26.54
C ARG A 5 -32.97 24.70 27.62
N VAL A 6 -33.97 25.53 27.30
CA VAL A 6 -35.06 25.89 28.22
C VAL A 6 -35.96 24.69 28.48
N VAL A 7 -36.28 23.91 27.44
CA VAL A 7 -37.07 22.68 27.56
C VAL A 7 -36.36 21.63 28.42
N GLN A 8 -35.05 21.46 28.25
CA GLN A 8 -34.25 20.55 29.09
C GLN A 8 -34.21 20.98 30.56
N ARG A 9 -34.06 22.29 30.82
CA ARG A 9 -34.09 22.83 32.18
C ARG A 9 -35.44 22.56 32.87
N TRP A 10 -36.55 22.73 32.16
CA TRP A 10 -37.87 22.41 32.69
C TRP A 10 -38.06 20.92 32.99
N ALA A 11 -37.55 20.04 32.12
CA ALA A 11 -37.60 18.60 32.34
C ALA A 11 -36.84 18.16 33.60
N ALA A 12 -35.74 18.85 33.95
CA ALA A 12 -34.98 18.58 35.17
C ALA A 12 -35.64 19.15 36.44
N GLN A 13 -36.27 20.32 36.36
CA GLN A 13 -36.86 20.99 37.52
C GLN A 13 -38.29 20.54 37.84
N ARG A 14 -39.00 19.96 36.88
CA ARG A 14 -40.41 19.57 37.01
C ARG A 14 -40.56 18.09 36.69
N GLY A 15 -40.65 17.25 37.71
CA GLY A 15 -40.70 15.79 37.56
C GLY A 15 -41.85 15.28 36.68
N SER A 16 -43.04 15.88 36.78
CA SER A 16 -44.20 15.52 35.95
C SER A 16 -44.01 15.88 34.47
N PHE A 17 -43.46 17.05 34.17
CA PHE A 17 -43.13 17.47 32.81
C PHE A 17 -42.00 16.63 32.22
N GLY A 18 -40.97 16.32 33.01
CA GLY A 18 -39.90 15.42 32.60
C GLY A 18 -40.42 14.01 32.27
N ARG A 19 -41.41 13.50 33.03
CA ARG A 19 -42.06 12.23 32.74
C ARG A 19 -42.89 12.27 31.45
N ALA A 20 -43.74 13.29 31.28
CA ALA A 20 -44.55 13.46 30.09
C ALA A 20 -43.69 13.66 28.81
N LEU A 21 -42.57 14.38 28.93
CA LEU A 21 -41.63 14.56 27.82
C LEU A 21 -40.91 13.26 27.43
N ARG A 22 -40.68 12.34 28.38
CA ARG A 22 -40.13 11.00 28.11
C ARG A 22 -41.15 10.12 27.40
N GLU A 23 -42.36 10.03 27.96
CA GLU A 23 -43.47 9.26 27.38
C GLU A 23 -43.78 9.70 25.94
N ALA A 24 -43.83 11.01 25.68
CA ALA A 24 -44.07 11.55 24.34
C ALA A 24 -42.95 11.21 23.34
N ARG A 25 -41.70 11.09 23.81
CA ARG A 25 -40.54 10.80 22.94
C ARG A 25 -40.37 9.30 22.70
N GLU A 26 -40.71 8.47 23.68
CA GLU A 26 -40.85 7.02 23.53
C GLU A 26 -41.97 6.68 22.53
N ALA A 27 -43.13 7.32 22.65
CA ALA A 27 -44.23 7.17 21.69
C ALA A 27 -43.85 7.63 20.27
N ALA A 28 -42.90 8.57 20.15
CA ALA A 28 -42.37 9.06 18.88
C ALA A 28 -41.13 8.29 18.38
N GLY A 29 -40.70 7.22 19.05
CA GLY A 29 -39.50 6.45 18.71
C GLY A 29 -38.17 7.21 18.89
N LEU A 30 -38.22 8.42 19.47
CA LEU A 30 -37.06 9.25 19.77
C LEU A 30 -36.50 8.86 21.13
N ASN A 31 -35.70 7.79 21.14
CA ASN A 31 -35.02 7.32 22.35
C ASN A 31 -34.26 8.47 23.05
N LEU A 32 -34.76 8.84 24.23
CA LEU A 32 -34.30 9.98 25.00
C LEU A 32 -33.11 9.66 25.93
N ARG A 33 -32.47 8.51 25.72
CA ARG A 33 -31.23 8.17 26.41
C ARG A 33 -30.06 8.85 25.70
N GLY A 34 -29.94 10.16 25.93
CA GLY A 34 -28.64 10.82 25.84
C GLY A 34 -27.68 10.13 26.79
N GLY A 35 -26.80 9.27 26.24
CA GLY A 35 -25.81 8.52 27.00
C GLY A 35 -25.39 7.16 26.42
N ALA A 36 -26.14 6.59 25.45
CA ALA A 36 -25.87 5.24 24.92
C ALA A 36 -25.73 5.16 23.39
N ARG A 37 -25.21 6.21 22.74
CA ARG A 37 -24.66 6.13 21.36
C ARG A 37 -23.13 6.29 21.35
N SER A 38 -22.52 6.02 22.49
CA SER A 38 -21.08 6.09 22.72
C SER A 38 -20.47 4.82 23.30
N SER A 39 -21.30 3.92 23.83
CA SER A 39 -20.86 2.59 24.24
C SER A 39 -20.42 1.80 23.01
N TYR A 40 -19.26 1.18 23.11
CA TYR A 40 -18.76 0.24 22.12
C TYR A 40 -19.76 -0.90 21.93
N ASP A 41 -20.07 -1.19 20.67
CA ASP A 41 -20.92 -2.30 20.26
C ASP A 41 -20.09 -3.27 19.39
N PRO A 42 -19.82 -4.49 19.86
CA PRO A 42 -19.02 -5.47 19.12
C PRO A 42 -19.62 -5.86 17.76
N GLU A 43 -20.94 -5.96 17.63
CA GLU A 43 -21.59 -6.38 16.37
C GLU A 43 -21.43 -5.29 15.31
N VAL A 44 -21.63 -4.04 15.71
CA VAL A 44 -21.41 -2.88 14.84
C VAL A 44 -19.92 -2.74 14.48
N ALA A 45 -19.02 -3.00 15.43
CA ALA A 45 -17.58 -3.00 15.17
C ALA A 45 -17.17 -4.08 14.15
N GLU A 46 -17.72 -5.29 14.25
CA GLU A 46 -17.50 -6.36 13.29
C GLU A 46 -18.04 -6.00 11.90
N ALA A 47 -19.26 -5.44 11.82
CA ALA A 47 -19.85 -4.98 10.57
C ALA A 47 -18.99 -3.90 9.89
N ILE A 48 -18.41 -2.97 10.66
CA ILE A 48 -17.46 -1.98 10.13
C ILE A 48 -16.24 -2.68 9.54
N CYS A 49 -15.62 -3.60 10.27
CA CYS A 49 -14.43 -4.33 9.80
C CYS A 49 -14.73 -5.13 8.53
N ALA A 50 -15.86 -5.83 8.47
CA ALA A 50 -16.28 -6.60 7.29
C ALA A 50 -16.42 -5.71 6.04
N ARG A 51 -17.04 -4.53 6.19
CA ARG A 51 -17.18 -3.56 5.08
C ARG A 51 -15.84 -2.98 4.64
N LEU A 52 -14.92 -2.72 5.59
CA LEU A 52 -13.57 -2.28 5.25
C LEU A 52 -12.82 -3.36 4.47
N CYS A 53 -12.88 -4.62 4.90
CA CYS A 53 -12.30 -5.75 4.17
C CYS A 53 -12.83 -5.84 2.73
N ALA A 54 -14.13 -5.55 2.52
CA ALA A 54 -14.76 -5.53 1.21
C ALA A 54 -14.36 -4.34 0.31
N GLY A 55 -13.40 -3.50 0.73
CA GLY A 55 -12.92 -2.37 -0.08
C GLY A 55 -13.57 -1.02 0.24
N GLU A 56 -14.62 -0.96 1.08
CA GLU A 56 -15.34 0.28 1.32
C GLU A 56 -14.51 1.34 2.06
N LEU A 57 -14.66 2.60 1.67
CA LEU A 57 -14.04 3.71 2.37
C LEU A 57 -14.72 3.93 3.73
N VAL A 58 -13.95 4.25 4.77
CA VAL A 58 -14.51 4.65 6.09
C VAL A 58 -15.56 5.75 5.93
N LYS A 59 -15.37 6.69 5.00
CA LYS A 59 -16.36 7.73 4.74
C LYS A 59 -17.71 7.20 4.27
N THR A 60 -17.69 6.16 3.45
CA THR A 60 -18.88 5.51 2.95
C THR A 60 -19.56 4.74 4.08
N VAL A 61 -18.79 3.96 4.84
CA VAL A 61 -19.30 3.19 5.99
C VAL A 61 -19.94 4.13 7.02
N MET A 62 -19.24 5.20 7.44
CA MET A 62 -19.74 6.14 8.47
C MET A 62 -20.88 7.05 7.98
N ARG A 63 -21.21 7.04 6.68
CA ARG A 63 -22.36 7.78 6.13
C ARG A 63 -23.66 7.01 6.29
N ASP A 64 -23.57 5.70 6.50
CA ASP A 64 -24.70 4.83 6.73
C ASP A 64 -25.41 5.19 8.07
N PRO A 65 -26.74 5.39 8.09
CA PRO A 65 -27.49 5.68 9.31
C PRO A 65 -27.40 4.62 10.40
N GLU A 66 -27.12 3.37 10.03
CA GLU A 66 -26.95 2.25 10.99
C GLU A 66 -25.53 2.20 11.59
N MET A 67 -24.58 2.96 11.03
CA MET A 67 -23.20 3.01 11.49
C MET A 67 -22.96 4.16 12.48
N PRO A 68 -21.93 4.07 13.34
CA PRO A 68 -21.58 5.16 14.22
C PRO A 68 -21.08 6.36 13.42
N GLY A 69 -21.27 7.56 13.96
CA GLY A 69 -20.63 8.75 13.40
C GLY A 69 -19.10 8.69 13.54
N TYR A 70 -18.39 9.44 12.70
CA TYR A 70 -16.92 9.52 12.68
C TYR A 70 -16.28 9.72 14.06
N SER A 71 -16.81 10.62 14.89
CA SER A 71 -16.27 10.90 16.22
C SER A 71 -16.34 9.67 17.14
N THR A 72 -17.37 8.85 17.00
CA THR A 72 -17.54 7.61 17.75
C THR A 72 -16.58 6.53 17.24
N PHE A 73 -16.40 6.39 15.93
CA PHE A 73 -15.43 5.46 15.34
C PHE A 73 -14.00 5.74 15.81
N TYR A 74 -13.52 6.97 15.71
CA TYR A 74 -12.18 7.33 16.19
C TYR A 74 -12.04 7.23 17.71
N ARG A 75 -13.12 7.50 18.46
CA ARG A 75 -13.13 7.25 19.90
C ARG A 75 -12.97 5.76 20.21
N TRP A 76 -13.68 4.87 19.51
CA TRP A 76 -13.53 3.42 19.71
C TRP A 76 -12.14 2.94 19.32
N LEU A 77 -11.56 3.45 18.23
CA LEU A 77 -10.17 3.16 17.88
C LEU A 77 -9.23 3.52 19.03
N ARG A 78 -9.41 4.70 19.66
CA ARG A 78 -8.59 5.15 20.79
C ARG A 78 -8.82 4.33 22.07
N ASP A 79 -10.08 4.09 22.42
CA ASP A 79 -10.47 3.58 23.75
C ASP A 79 -10.55 2.05 23.82
N VAL A 80 -10.62 1.35 22.68
CA VAL A 80 -10.82 -0.11 22.62
C VAL A 80 -9.67 -0.76 21.81
N PRO A 81 -8.61 -1.26 22.48
CA PRO A 81 -7.44 -1.86 21.80
C PRO A 81 -7.78 -3.01 20.84
N ALA A 82 -8.71 -3.89 21.23
CA ALA A 82 -9.14 -5.01 20.38
C ALA A 82 -9.77 -4.53 19.06
N PHE A 83 -10.57 -3.47 19.10
CA PHE A 83 -11.16 -2.88 17.89
C PHE A 83 -10.10 -2.23 17.01
N ARG A 84 -9.12 -1.55 17.61
CA ARG A 84 -7.98 -0.97 16.87
C ARG A 84 -7.21 -2.04 16.10
N GLN A 85 -6.91 -3.17 16.74
CA GLN A 85 -6.23 -4.31 16.10
C GLN A 85 -7.09 -4.93 14.99
N ALA A 86 -8.39 -5.11 15.23
CA ALA A 86 -9.31 -5.61 14.22
C ALA A 86 -9.38 -4.69 13.00
N VAL A 87 -9.43 -3.37 13.19
CA VAL A 87 -9.41 -2.39 12.10
C VAL A 87 -8.07 -2.41 11.36
N ALA A 88 -6.94 -2.56 12.05
CA ALA A 88 -5.63 -2.70 11.40
C ALA A 88 -5.57 -3.91 10.48
N MET A 89 -6.05 -5.08 10.95
CA MET A 89 -6.20 -6.28 10.13
C MET A 89 -7.15 -6.05 8.94
N ALA A 90 -8.28 -5.39 9.19
CA ALA A 90 -9.24 -5.08 8.14
C ALA A 90 -8.66 -4.13 7.06
N ARG A 91 -7.78 -3.19 7.43
CA ARG A 91 -7.06 -2.34 6.47
C ARG A 91 -6.04 -3.13 5.64
N ASP A 92 -5.38 -4.10 6.26
CA ASP A 92 -4.48 -5.00 5.58
C ASP A 92 -5.19 -5.82 4.49
N ILE A 93 -6.37 -6.36 4.82
CA ILE A 93 -7.24 -7.07 3.87
C ILE A 93 -7.81 -6.12 2.83
N GLN A 94 -8.27 -4.93 3.24
CA GLN A 94 -8.75 -3.91 2.31
C GLN A 94 -7.70 -3.55 1.25
N GLY A 95 -6.43 -3.48 1.63
CA GLY A 95 -5.33 -3.24 0.69
C GLY A 95 -5.21 -4.34 -0.38
N LEU A 96 -5.50 -5.60 -0.02
CA LEU A 96 -5.59 -6.71 -0.99
C LEU A 96 -6.77 -6.52 -1.93
N THR A 97 -7.97 -6.28 -1.40
CA THR A 97 -9.18 -6.07 -2.22
C THR A 97 -8.99 -4.93 -3.22
N ILE A 98 -8.42 -3.81 -2.80
CA ILE A 98 -8.11 -2.67 -3.67
C ILE A 98 -7.10 -3.04 -4.77
N ALA A 99 -6.16 -3.94 -4.50
CA ALA A 99 -5.22 -4.43 -5.49
C ALA A 99 -5.89 -5.38 -6.50
N GLU A 100 -6.79 -6.25 -6.03
CA GLU A 100 -7.60 -7.14 -6.88
C GLU A 100 -8.56 -6.35 -7.77
N ASP A 101 -9.26 -5.35 -7.24
CA ASP A 101 -10.09 -4.41 -8.02
C ASP A 101 -9.27 -3.72 -9.13
N GLY A 102 -8.03 -3.33 -8.80
CA GLY A 102 -7.10 -2.74 -9.76
C GLY A 102 -6.69 -3.73 -10.86
N TRP A 103 -6.58 -5.02 -10.56
CA TRP A 103 -6.32 -6.04 -11.58
C TRP A 103 -7.52 -6.18 -12.54
N GLU A 104 -8.74 -6.23 -12.01
CA GLU A 104 -9.96 -6.29 -12.83
C GLU A 104 -10.08 -5.08 -13.75
N ASP A 105 -9.84 -3.88 -13.23
CA ASP A 105 -9.83 -2.63 -14.02
C ASP A 105 -8.79 -2.66 -15.14
N ALA A 106 -7.60 -3.21 -14.86
CA ALA A 106 -6.53 -3.32 -15.84
C ALA A 106 -6.90 -4.30 -16.97
N CYS A 107 -7.58 -5.41 -16.64
CA CYS A 107 -8.06 -6.36 -17.64
C CYS A 107 -9.19 -5.80 -18.51
N ALA A 108 -10.02 -4.90 -17.99
CA ALA A 108 -11.15 -4.31 -18.69
C ALA A 108 -10.78 -3.06 -19.53
N VAL A 109 -9.50 -2.66 -19.56
CA VAL A 109 -9.07 -1.41 -20.21
C VAL A 109 -9.30 -1.43 -21.73
N THR A 110 -9.79 -0.32 -22.25
CA THR A 110 -9.92 -0.06 -23.70
C THR A 110 -9.08 1.17 -24.09
N PRO A 111 -8.78 1.38 -25.39
CA PRO A 111 -8.06 2.57 -25.84
C PRO A 111 -8.72 3.89 -25.42
N GLU A 112 -10.06 3.95 -25.39
CA GLU A 112 -10.83 5.14 -25.03
C GLU A 112 -10.77 5.44 -23.52
N THR A 113 -10.62 4.40 -22.70
CA THR A 113 -10.60 4.49 -21.23
C THR A 113 -9.19 4.49 -20.65
N ALA A 114 -8.16 4.21 -21.46
CA ALA A 114 -6.78 3.98 -21.03
C ALA A 114 -6.23 5.06 -20.08
N PHE A 115 -6.47 6.35 -20.37
CA PHE A 115 -6.00 7.43 -19.51
C PHE A 115 -6.72 7.47 -18.15
N ALA A 116 -8.05 7.34 -18.15
CA ALA A 116 -8.84 7.32 -16.92
C ALA A 116 -8.50 6.10 -16.06
N THR A 117 -8.37 4.92 -16.68
CA THR A 117 -7.94 3.69 -16.01
C THR A 117 -6.54 3.84 -15.44
N LYS A 118 -5.58 4.42 -16.18
CA LYS A 118 -4.25 4.72 -15.65
C LYS A 118 -4.31 5.55 -14.36
N VAL A 119 -5.06 6.66 -14.36
CA VAL A 119 -5.20 7.52 -13.17
C VAL A 119 -5.83 6.75 -12.01
N LYS A 120 -6.84 5.91 -12.29
CA LYS A 120 -7.46 5.04 -11.30
C LYS A 120 -6.44 4.06 -10.69
N LEU A 121 -5.70 3.33 -11.52
CA LEU A 121 -4.70 2.36 -11.07
C LEU A 121 -3.57 3.01 -10.27
N GLU A 122 -3.11 4.19 -10.66
CA GLU A 122 -2.11 4.96 -9.89
C GLU A 122 -2.63 5.31 -8.49
N HIS A 123 -3.90 5.73 -8.39
CA HIS A 123 -4.53 6.00 -7.10
C HIS A 123 -4.72 4.74 -6.26
N LEU A 124 -5.22 3.64 -6.85
CA LEU A 124 -5.43 2.38 -6.15
C LEU A 124 -4.11 1.82 -5.60
N ARG A 125 -3.03 1.85 -6.39
CA ARG A 125 -1.69 1.45 -5.94
C ARG A 125 -1.19 2.30 -4.78
N TRP A 126 -1.32 3.62 -4.88
CA TRP A 126 -0.95 4.53 -3.79
C TRP A 126 -1.79 4.26 -2.53
N TYR A 127 -3.09 4.02 -2.70
CA TYR A 127 -3.99 3.82 -1.58
C TYR A 127 -3.73 2.48 -0.88
N ALA A 128 -3.56 1.38 -1.62
CA ALA A 128 -3.16 0.08 -1.08
C ALA A 128 -1.84 0.19 -0.30
N ALA A 129 -0.86 0.94 -0.82
CA ALA A 129 0.41 1.21 -0.14
C ALA A 129 0.26 2.01 1.17
N LYS A 130 -0.79 2.85 1.30
CA LYS A 130 -1.10 3.57 2.55
C LYS A 130 -1.86 2.72 3.54
N LEU A 131 -2.70 1.80 3.07
CA LEU A 131 -3.47 0.89 3.92
C LEU A 131 -2.58 -0.20 4.53
N ALA A 132 -1.69 -0.80 3.74
CA ALA A 132 -0.76 -1.84 4.21
C ALA A 132 0.68 -1.57 3.73
N PRO A 133 1.40 -0.62 4.35
CA PRO A 133 2.74 -0.20 3.90
C PRO A 133 3.78 -1.32 3.87
N ARG A 134 3.66 -2.31 4.76
CA ARG A 134 4.58 -3.46 4.78
C ARG A 134 4.43 -4.36 3.54
N LYS A 135 3.21 -4.51 3.03
CA LYS A 135 2.88 -5.41 1.91
C LYS A 135 2.97 -4.70 0.57
N TYR A 136 2.40 -3.50 0.47
CA TYR A 136 2.25 -2.77 -0.79
C TYR A 136 3.06 -1.47 -0.84
N GLY A 137 3.82 -1.15 0.22
CA GLY A 137 4.69 0.01 0.23
C GLY A 137 5.86 -0.13 -0.74
N PRO A 138 6.53 0.99 -1.05
CA PRO A 138 7.70 0.97 -1.91
C PRO A 138 8.80 0.10 -1.29
N MET A 139 9.21 -0.95 -1.99
CA MET A 139 10.32 -1.80 -1.58
C MET A 139 11.60 -0.97 -1.56
N ARG A 140 12.19 -0.80 -0.37
CA ARG A 140 13.50 -0.17 -0.24
C ARG A 140 14.58 -1.23 -0.40
N PRO A 141 15.62 -0.98 -1.23
CA PRO A 141 16.83 -1.78 -1.17
C PRO A 141 17.37 -1.73 0.26
N ARG A 142 17.47 -2.88 0.92
CA ARG A 142 18.12 -2.99 2.23
C ARG A 142 19.60 -3.17 1.99
N GLU A 143 20.41 -2.27 2.51
CA GLU A 143 21.87 -2.47 2.53
C GLU A 143 22.18 -3.73 3.35
N VAL A 144 22.90 -4.65 2.73
CA VAL A 144 23.37 -5.87 3.39
C VAL A 144 24.50 -5.44 4.31
N GLY A 145 24.27 -5.46 5.63
CA GLY A 145 25.32 -5.28 6.61
C GLY A 145 26.35 -6.38 6.46
N GLY A 146 27.49 -6.06 5.86
CA GLY A 146 28.59 -6.98 5.65
C GLY A 146 29.93 -6.25 5.78
N ALA A 147 30.63 -6.58 6.87
CA ALA A 147 32.04 -6.37 7.17
C ALA A 147 32.62 -4.95 7.07
N ASP A 148 33.15 -4.47 8.19
CA ASP A 148 34.00 -3.28 8.31
C ASP A 148 35.29 -3.39 7.47
N GLY A 149 35.16 -3.16 6.17
CA GLY A 149 36.25 -2.78 5.29
C GLY A 149 35.78 -1.53 4.56
N GLY A 150 36.41 -0.39 4.81
CA GLY A 150 36.03 0.94 4.28
C GLY A 150 36.20 1.11 2.77
N GLY A 151 35.75 0.15 1.98
CA GLY A 151 35.59 0.23 0.54
C GLY A 151 34.13 0.51 0.17
N HIS A 152 33.93 1.23 -0.92
CA HIS A 152 32.61 1.41 -1.51
C HIS A 152 32.33 0.29 -2.50
N SER A 153 31.10 -0.21 -2.57
CA SER A 153 30.68 -0.97 -3.75
C SER A 153 30.56 -0.04 -4.96
N VAL A 154 30.99 -0.50 -6.14
CA VAL A 154 30.89 0.26 -7.41
C VAL A 154 29.98 -0.50 -8.36
N LEU A 155 28.90 0.16 -8.79
CA LEU A 155 28.01 -0.36 -9.82
C LEU A 155 28.52 0.08 -11.20
N HIS A 156 28.83 -0.89 -12.06
CA HIS A 156 29.13 -0.65 -13.47
C HIS A 156 27.92 -1.02 -14.34
N VAL A 157 27.47 -0.07 -15.17
CA VAL A 157 26.33 -0.28 -16.08
C VAL A 157 26.86 -0.39 -17.51
N TYR A 158 26.54 -1.51 -18.16
CA TYR A 158 26.89 -1.81 -19.54
C TYR A 158 25.63 -1.95 -20.39
N ALA A 159 25.69 -1.51 -21.64
CA ALA A 159 24.65 -1.75 -22.64
C ALA A 159 25.22 -2.62 -23.76
N LYS A 160 24.52 -3.72 -24.09
CA LYS A 160 24.79 -4.54 -25.27
C LYS A 160 23.59 -4.45 -26.20
N LYS A 161 23.84 -4.34 -27.51
CA LYS A 161 22.76 -4.27 -28.50
C LYS A 161 22.19 -5.66 -28.74
N PHE A 162 20.87 -5.79 -28.69
CA PHE A 162 20.15 -7.00 -29.09
C PHE A 162 19.47 -6.74 -30.44
N VAL A 163 19.61 -7.67 -31.38
CA VAL A 163 19.04 -7.58 -32.73
C VAL A 163 17.99 -8.67 -32.86
N THR A 164 16.75 -8.28 -33.05
CA THR A 164 15.67 -9.19 -33.46
C THR A 164 15.67 -9.28 -34.98
N CYS A 165 15.70 -10.50 -35.53
CA CYS A 165 15.39 -10.69 -36.93
C CYS A 165 13.89 -10.45 -37.10
N GLY A 166 13.51 -9.41 -37.84
CA GLY A 166 12.12 -9.16 -38.19
C GLY A 166 11.59 -10.23 -39.15
N PRO A 167 10.26 -10.34 -39.32
CA PRO A 167 9.68 -11.24 -40.30
C PRO A 167 10.07 -10.74 -41.70
N GLY A 168 11.00 -11.45 -42.34
CA GLY A 168 11.41 -11.19 -43.74
C GLY A 168 12.89 -10.84 -43.98
N GLY A 169 13.81 -11.07 -43.05
CA GLY A 169 15.23 -10.76 -43.26
C GLY A 169 16.23 -11.72 -42.61
N GLY A 170 16.51 -12.84 -43.29
CA GLY A 170 17.71 -13.67 -43.07
C GLY A 170 17.46 -15.05 -42.44
N ASP A 171 18.10 -16.07 -43.01
CA ASP A 171 18.01 -17.52 -42.73
C ASP A 171 18.22 -17.92 -41.25
N GLY A 172 17.22 -17.72 -40.39
CA GLY A 172 17.17 -18.21 -39.01
C GLY A 172 15.72 -18.42 -38.55
N PRO A 173 15.47 -19.31 -37.58
CA PRO A 173 14.11 -19.58 -37.10
C PRO A 173 13.44 -18.30 -36.61
N ASP A 174 12.21 -18.07 -37.08
CA ASP A 174 11.42 -16.87 -36.84
C ASP A 174 11.35 -16.55 -35.33
N GLY A 175 11.86 -15.37 -34.94
CA GLY A 175 11.74 -14.86 -33.57
C GLY A 175 12.97 -15.00 -32.68
N GLU A 176 14.03 -15.70 -33.07
CA GLU A 176 15.26 -15.74 -32.28
C GLU A 176 16.09 -14.46 -32.49
N GLY A 177 16.04 -13.54 -31.52
CA GLY A 177 16.96 -12.42 -31.49
C GLY A 177 18.36 -12.85 -31.02
N ARG A 178 19.40 -12.17 -31.51
CA ARG A 178 20.79 -12.39 -31.11
C ARG A 178 21.41 -11.12 -30.54
N TRP A 179 22.32 -11.28 -29.58
CA TRP A 179 23.18 -10.16 -29.18
C TRP A 179 24.12 -9.77 -30.33
N SER A 180 24.43 -8.48 -30.42
CA SER A 180 25.44 -7.96 -31.34
C SER A 180 26.80 -8.59 -31.04
N ALA A 181 27.59 -8.81 -32.10
CA ALA A 181 29.00 -9.19 -31.99
C ALA A 181 29.88 -8.03 -31.50
N GLU A 182 29.35 -6.80 -31.52
CA GLU A 182 30.00 -5.65 -30.91
C GLU A 182 30.08 -5.82 -29.39
N PRO A 183 31.20 -5.43 -28.77
CA PRO A 183 31.37 -5.54 -27.33
C PRO A 183 30.37 -4.65 -26.59
N ALA A 184 30.00 -5.05 -25.37
CA ALA A 184 29.13 -4.23 -24.53
C ALA A 184 29.76 -2.85 -24.25
N GLN A 185 28.99 -1.78 -24.48
CA GLN A 185 29.43 -0.43 -24.21
C GLN A 185 29.25 -0.11 -22.72
N HIS A 186 30.32 0.32 -22.06
CA HIS A 186 30.23 0.90 -20.72
C HIS A 186 29.53 2.25 -20.78
N LEU A 187 28.46 2.43 -20.00
CA LEU A 187 27.71 3.70 -19.97
C LEU A 187 28.16 4.59 -18.83
N TYR A 188 28.19 4.04 -17.61
CA TYR A 188 28.64 4.76 -16.43
C TYR A 188 29.00 3.82 -15.29
N SER A 189 29.81 4.35 -14.38
CA SER A 189 30.11 3.77 -13.08
C SER A 189 29.52 4.70 -12.02
N MET A 190 28.88 4.15 -10.99
CA MET A 190 28.40 4.96 -9.87
C MET A 190 28.58 4.24 -8.54
N ILE A 191 28.78 5.03 -7.49
CA ILE A 191 28.72 4.53 -6.11
C ILE A 191 27.26 4.57 -5.67
N PRO A 192 26.65 3.48 -5.18
CA PRO A 192 25.30 3.51 -4.64
C PRO A 192 25.13 4.53 -3.53
N ALA A 193 23.98 5.20 -3.49
CA ALA A 193 23.66 6.13 -2.42
C ALA A 193 23.36 5.36 -1.13
N GLY A 194 24.07 5.69 -0.05
CA GLY A 194 23.95 5.06 1.28
C GLY A 194 25.22 4.37 1.79
N GLU A 195 26.23 4.21 0.92
CA GLU A 195 27.56 3.69 1.28
C GLU A 195 28.27 4.53 2.37
N ARG A 196 28.99 3.86 3.29
CA ARG A 196 29.60 4.48 4.49
C ARG A 196 30.64 5.57 4.20
N GLY A 197 31.14 5.69 2.98
CA GLY A 197 32.02 6.79 2.61
C GLY A 197 31.25 7.90 1.89
N GLY A 198 31.61 9.16 2.14
CA GLY A 198 30.92 10.36 1.64
C GLY A 198 30.91 10.58 0.11
N ARG A 199 31.13 9.54 -0.70
CA ARG A 199 31.09 9.55 -2.17
C ARG A 199 29.86 8.84 -2.75
N GLY A 200 28.89 8.45 -1.92
CA GLY A 200 27.64 7.84 -2.37
C GLY A 200 26.91 8.71 -3.39
N GLY A 201 26.50 8.12 -4.51
CA GLY A 201 25.88 8.81 -5.64
C GLY A 201 26.86 9.48 -6.61
N GLU A 202 28.17 9.49 -6.34
CA GLU A 202 29.17 10.05 -7.24
C GLU A 202 29.34 9.18 -8.49
N ARG A 203 29.37 9.82 -9.67
CA ARG A 203 29.68 9.17 -10.94
C ARG A 203 31.19 9.02 -11.08
N LEU A 204 31.66 7.79 -11.19
CA LEU A 204 33.08 7.48 -11.34
C LEU A 204 33.49 7.42 -12.81
N PRO A 205 34.79 7.66 -13.11
CA PRO A 205 35.32 7.44 -14.45
C PRO A 205 35.17 5.96 -14.87
N PRO A 206 35.18 5.67 -16.19
CA PRO A 206 35.11 4.31 -16.70
C PRO A 206 36.32 3.48 -16.22
N PRO A 207 36.15 2.16 -15.98
CA PRO A 207 37.24 1.30 -15.53
C PRO A 207 38.31 1.14 -16.63
N ALA A 208 39.58 1.01 -16.22
CA ALA A 208 40.71 0.85 -17.13
C ALA A 208 40.65 -0.45 -17.95
N ALA A 209 39.97 -1.48 -17.44
CA ALA A 209 39.68 -2.73 -18.14
C ALA A 209 38.17 -2.95 -18.18
N VAL A 210 37.58 -2.89 -19.38
CA VAL A 210 36.20 -3.30 -19.61
C VAL A 210 36.19 -4.80 -19.81
N ARG A 211 35.78 -5.56 -18.78
CA ARG A 211 35.50 -6.99 -18.92
C ARG A 211 34.01 -7.14 -19.22
N GLU A 212 33.66 -7.87 -20.28
CA GLU A 212 32.26 -8.17 -20.55
C GLU A 212 31.66 -8.97 -19.37
N PRO A 213 30.40 -8.68 -18.97
CA PRO A 213 29.74 -9.44 -17.92
C PRO A 213 29.58 -10.91 -18.36
N ALA A 214 29.79 -11.84 -17.44
CA ALA A 214 29.76 -13.29 -17.72
C ALA A 214 28.38 -13.82 -18.12
N SER A 215 27.31 -13.06 -17.86
CA SER A 215 25.94 -13.40 -18.20
C SER A 215 25.27 -12.24 -18.93
N THR A 216 24.99 -12.44 -20.21
CA THR A 216 24.08 -11.60 -21.01
C THR A 216 22.89 -12.46 -21.43
N ARG A 217 22.14 -13.04 -20.48
CA ARG A 217 20.88 -13.69 -20.83
C ARG A 217 19.87 -12.60 -21.23
N GLY A 218 19.47 -12.61 -22.49
CA GLY A 218 18.48 -11.66 -23.02
C GLY A 218 17.06 -12.04 -22.64
N PRO A 219 16.09 -11.13 -22.82
CA PRO A 219 14.68 -11.46 -22.70
C PRO A 219 14.30 -12.52 -23.73
N ASP A 220 13.55 -13.54 -23.31
CA ASP A 220 12.98 -14.57 -24.19
C ASP A 220 12.10 -13.90 -25.26
N ALA A 221 12.14 -14.41 -26.50
CA ALA A 221 11.36 -13.92 -27.64
C ALA A 221 9.84 -13.93 -27.39
N THR A 222 9.38 -14.66 -26.37
CA THR A 222 7.99 -14.75 -25.94
C THR A 222 7.53 -13.66 -24.97
N TRP A 223 8.41 -12.72 -24.57
CA TRP A 223 8.15 -11.74 -23.50
C TRP A 223 7.75 -12.39 -22.16
N ALA A 224 7.91 -13.71 -22.01
CA ALA A 224 7.77 -14.38 -20.74
C ALA A 224 8.90 -13.89 -19.83
N ALA A 225 8.54 -13.25 -18.73
CA ALA A 225 9.47 -12.82 -17.69
C ALA A 225 10.10 -14.07 -17.03
N ARG A 226 11.11 -14.67 -17.68
CA ARG A 226 12.04 -15.57 -17.01
C ARG A 226 13.04 -14.68 -16.31
N GLY A 227 12.89 -14.62 -14.99
CA GLY A 227 13.53 -13.68 -14.08
C GLY A 227 14.98 -13.35 -14.44
N GLY A 228 15.28 -12.05 -14.40
CA GLY A 228 16.63 -11.63 -14.11
C GLY A 228 17.04 -12.22 -12.77
N ALA A 229 17.79 -13.31 -12.79
CA ALA A 229 18.40 -13.87 -11.61
C ALA A 229 19.54 -12.93 -11.20
N VAL A 230 19.32 -12.15 -10.14
CA VAL A 230 20.42 -11.74 -9.28
C VAL A 230 20.69 -12.96 -8.40
N GLU A 231 21.71 -13.75 -8.72
CA GLU A 231 22.20 -14.77 -7.80
C GLU A 231 22.76 -14.06 -6.57
N VAL A 232 22.01 -14.11 -5.48
CA VAL A 232 22.51 -13.77 -4.15
C VAL A 232 22.54 -15.06 -3.37
N GLU A 233 23.72 -15.67 -3.28
CA GLU A 233 23.98 -16.74 -2.33
C GLU A 233 23.86 -16.18 -0.91
N ARG A 234 22.95 -16.73 -0.12
CA ARG A 234 22.72 -16.36 1.29
C ARG A 234 22.79 -17.60 2.15
N ASP A 235 23.73 -17.61 3.09
CA ASP A 235 23.61 -18.39 4.32
C ASP A 235 22.83 -17.57 5.35
N GLY A 236 21.74 -18.15 5.87
CA GLY A 236 20.91 -17.54 6.92
C GLY A 236 21.59 -17.55 8.29
N PRO A 237 21.13 -16.68 9.19
CA PRO A 237 20.38 -17.27 10.31
C PRO A 237 19.13 -16.50 10.72
N GLU A 238 18.28 -17.27 11.40
CA GLU A 238 16.99 -16.95 12.00
C GLU A 238 17.10 -15.84 13.06
N GLY A 239 16.10 -14.95 13.13
CA GLY A 239 15.99 -13.93 14.17
C GLY A 239 14.76 -13.04 14.00
N GLU A 240 13.90 -13.04 15.01
CA GLU A 240 12.58 -12.41 15.12
C GLU A 240 12.57 -10.92 14.75
N ALA A 241 11.54 -10.51 14.00
CA ALA A 241 11.27 -9.11 13.66
C ALA A 241 10.40 -8.47 14.74
N ASP A 242 10.93 -7.41 15.35
CA ASP A 242 10.35 -6.58 16.41
C ASP A 242 9.06 -5.83 15.96
N ASP A 243 8.04 -5.85 16.82
CA ASP A 243 6.66 -5.41 16.59
C ASP A 243 6.47 -3.90 16.80
N GLY A 244 7.02 -3.08 15.90
CA GLY A 244 6.90 -1.61 15.94
C GLY A 244 5.55 -1.05 15.46
N TRP A 245 4.45 -1.30 16.18
CA TRP A 245 3.10 -0.80 15.85
C TRP A 245 2.69 0.49 16.58
N ASP A 246 3.48 1.01 17.52
CA ASP A 246 2.96 1.97 18.50
C ASP A 246 2.85 3.44 18.04
N ASP A 247 3.42 3.84 16.89
CA ASP A 247 3.67 5.28 16.64
C ASP A 247 2.90 5.94 15.47
N TYR A 248 1.96 5.24 14.82
CA TYR A 248 1.28 5.81 13.64
C TYR A 248 0.04 6.69 13.96
N TRP A 249 -0.46 6.66 15.20
CA TRP A 249 -1.70 7.36 15.59
C TRP A 249 -1.59 8.21 16.86
N ALA A 250 -0.37 8.59 17.26
CA ALA A 250 -0.14 9.59 18.31
C ALA A 250 -0.31 11.03 17.79
#